data_AF-A0AAD4BEZ8-F1
#
_entry.id   AF-A0AAD4BEZ8-F1
#
_cell.length_a   1.000
_cell.length_b   1.000
_cell.length_c   1.000
_cell.angle_alpha   90.00
_cell.angle_beta   90.00
_cell.angle_gamma   90.00
#
_symmetry.space_group_name_H-M   'P 1'
#
loop_
_entity.id
_entity.type
_entity.pdbx_description
1 polymer ?
#
loop_
_entity_poly.entity_id
_entity_poly.type
_entity_poly.pdbx_seq_one_letter_code
_entity_poly.pdbx_strand_id
1 'polypeptide(L)'
;ELTSVPSRNPSFIEHNFTEAEATHRHAQPPPPPSFAARWAWKEAVFNSLGISSKGAAAPMKDIEILPNEAGVPTVALHGDAKAAAQ
;
A
#
# COMPACT_ATOMS: atom_id res chain seq x y z
N GLU A 1 6.39 16.25 1.46
CA GLU A 1 6.05 16.31 0.03
C GLU A 1 5.18 15.11 -0.32
N LEU A 2 4.13 15.29 -1.12
CA LEU A 2 3.42 14.15 -1.71
C LEU A 2 4.29 13.63 -2.85
N THR A 3 5.03 12.55 -2.59
CA THR A 3 5.86 11.83 -3.55
C THR A 3 5.03 11.49 -4.79
N SER A 4 5.42 12.03 -5.94
CA SER A 4 4.83 11.68 -7.23
C SER A 4 5.20 10.24 -7.57
N VAL A 5 4.38 9.27 -7.14
CA VAL A 5 4.61 7.87 -7.49
C VAL A 5 4.22 7.57 -8.94
N PRO A 6 4.94 6.67 -9.62
CA PRO A 6 4.63 6.27 -10.98
C PRO A 6 3.41 5.33 -11.02
N SER A 7 2.24 5.84 -10.65
CA SER A 7 0.97 5.09 -10.55
C SER A 7 0.42 4.55 -11.87
N ARG A 8 1.09 4.84 -13.00
CA ARG A 8 0.77 4.31 -14.34
C ARG A 8 1.76 3.23 -14.79
N ASN A 9 2.82 2.97 -14.04
CA ASN A 9 3.81 1.95 -14.36
C ASN A 9 3.33 0.59 -13.80
N PRO A 10 2.99 -0.40 -14.64
CA PRO A 10 2.53 -1.71 -14.19
C PRO A 10 3.52 -2.41 -13.28
N SER A 11 4.83 -2.34 -13.58
CA SER A 11 5.86 -2.95 -12.74
C SER A 11 5.94 -2.32 -11.36
N PHE A 12 5.68 -1.00 -11.24
CA PHE A 12 5.59 -0.35 -9.93
C PHE A 12 4.39 -0.87 -9.13
N ILE A 13 3.23 -1.00 -9.80
CA ILE A 13 2.01 -1.52 -9.18
C ILE A 13 2.26 -2.97 -8.73
N GLU A 14 2.73 -3.81 -9.65
CA GLU A 14 3.05 -5.21 -9.42
C GLU A 14 4.14 -5.43 -8.39
N HIS A 15 5.05 -4.48 -8.13
CA HIS A 15 6.10 -4.63 -7.12
C HIS A 15 5.66 -4.17 -5.73
N ASN A 16 4.72 -3.23 -5.64
CA ASN A 16 4.38 -2.52 -4.40
C ASN A 16 2.97 -2.76 -3.86
N PHE A 17 2.06 -3.23 -4.71
CA PHE A 17 0.66 -3.46 -4.36
C PHE A 17 0.32 -4.94 -4.54
N THR A 18 -0.61 -5.41 -3.72
CA THR A 18 -1.15 -6.75 -3.87
C THR A 18 -2.14 -6.79 -5.04
N GLU A 19 -2.39 -7.98 -5.57
CA GLU A 19 -3.40 -8.19 -6.61
C GLU A 19 -4.80 -7.77 -6.12
N ALA A 20 -5.10 -8.01 -4.84
CA ALA A 20 -6.34 -7.59 -4.20
C ALA A 20 -6.47 -6.07 -4.17
N GLU A 21 -5.40 -5.33 -3.86
CA GLU A 21 -5.37 -3.87 -3.89
C GLU A 21 -5.64 -3.33 -5.30
N ALA A 22 -4.96 -3.88 -6.31
CA ALA A 22 -5.14 -3.49 -7.70
C ALA A 22 -6.56 -3.79 -8.19
N THR A 23 -7.06 -5.00 -7.93
CA THR A 23 -8.41 -5.45 -8.29
C THR A 23 -9.47 -4.59 -7.64
N HIS A 24 -9.35 -4.33 -6.33
CA HIS A 24 -10.24 -3.43 -5.62
C HIS A 24 -10.26 -2.05 -6.28
N ARG A 25 -9.07 -1.49 -6.58
CA ARG A 25 -8.98 -0.16 -7.20
C ARG A 25 -9.63 -0.12 -8.59
N HIS A 26 -9.54 -1.18 -9.38
CA HIS A 26 -10.15 -1.27 -10.70
C HIS A 26 -11.68 -1.48 -10.65
N ALA A 27 -12.19 -2.12 -9.59
CA ALA A 27 -13.63 -2.37 -9.41
C ALA A 27 -14.42 -1.15 -8.90
N GLN A 28 -13.77 -0.12 -8.35
CA GLN A 28 -14.47 1.02 -7.73
C GLN A 28 -14.91 2.10 -8.75
N PRO A 29 -16.11 2.66 -8.59
CA PRO A 29 -16.60 3.76 -9.44
C PRO A 29 -15.85 5.07 -9.13
N PRO A 30 -15.62 5.94 -10.14
CA PRO A 30 -14.96 7.24 -9.98
C PRO A 30 -15.61 8.17 -8.92
N PRO A 31 -14.83 8.90 -8.10
CA PRO A 31 -13.38 8.86 -7.95
C PRO A 31 -12.92 8.01 -6.73
N PRO A 32 -12.34 6.82 -6.92
CA PRO A 32 -11.73 6.09 -5.82
C PRO A 32 -10.27 6.52 -5.60
N PRO A 33 -9.68 6.26 -4.42
CA PRO A 33 -8.33 6.69 -4.07
C PRO A 33 -7.31 6.28 -5.13
N SER A 34 -6.49 7.21 -5.61
CA SER A 34 -5.43 6.86 -6.57
C SER A 34 -4.39 5.93 -5.93
N PHE A 35 -3.62 5.20 -6.73
CA PHE A 35 -2.47 4.45 -6.21
C PHE A 35 -1.48 5.36 -5.46
N ALA A 36 -1.43 6.66 -5.79
CA ALA A 36 -0.65 7.65 -5.05
C ALA A 36 -1.19 7.89 -3.63
N ALA A 37 -2.51 8.02 -3.48
CA ALA A 37 -3.11 8.13 -2.15
C ALA A 37 -2.84 6.88 -1.31
N ARG A 38 -3.00 5.69 -1.91
CA ARG A 38 -2.71 4.43 -1.22
C ARG A 38 -1.22 4.28 -0.88
N TRP A 39 -0.32 4.74 -1.74
CA TRP A 39 1.11 4.77 -1.45
C TRP A 39 1.43 5.62 -0.21
N ALA A 40 0.88 6.84 -0.14
CA ALA A 40 1.08 7.71 1.01
C ALA A 40 0.57 7.05 2.31
N TRP A 41 -0.52 6.30 2.26
CA TRP A 41 -0.99 5.52 3.39
C TRP A 41 -0.03 4.39 3.78
N LYS A 42 0.51 3.64 2.80
CA LYS A 42 1.53 2.62 3.07
C LYS A 42 2.79 3.23 3.70
N GLU A 43 3.23 4.39 3.23
CA GLU A 43 4.38 5.12 3.81
C GLU A 43 4.10 5.55 5.25
N ALA A 44 2.90 6.05 5.53
CA ALA A 44 2.49 6.42 6.88
C ALA A 44 2.51 5.20 7.83
N VAL A 45 1.99 4.04 7.39
CA VAL A 45 2.06 2.80 8.17
C VAL A 45 3.50 2.38 8.39
N PHE A 46 4.31 2.32 7.33
CA PHE A 46 5.72 1.94 7.40
C PHE A 46 6.48 2.82 8.42
N ASN A 47 6.29 4.14 8.34
CA ASN A 47 6.91 5.08 9.28
C ASN A 47 6.43 4.89 10.72
N SER A 48 5.16 4.50 10.91
CA SER A 48 4.60 4.23 12.25
C SER A 48 5.15 2.96 12.89
N LEU A 49 5.61 1.99 12.09
CA LEU A 49 6.19 0.74 12.60
C LEU A 49 7.60 0.93 13.18
N GLY A 50 8.26 2.06 12.92
CA GLY A 50 9.57 2.40 13.49
C GLY A 50 10.71 1.46 13.05
N ILE A 51 10.52 0.71 11.95
CA ILE A 51 11.50 -0.25 11.45
C ILE A 51 12.44 0.36 10.41
N SER A 52 13.66 -0.16 10.38
CA SER A 52 14.64 0.18 9.35
C SER A 52 14.17 -0.26 7.97
N SER A 53 14.24 0.64 6.99
CA SER A 53 13.99 0.31 5.59
C SER A 53 15.01 -0.70 5.09
N LYS A 54 14.56 -1.67 4.31
CA LYS A 54 15.42 -2.62 3.56
C LYS A 54 16.04 -1.98 2.30
N GLY A 55 15.91 -0.65 2.14
CA GLY A 55 16.38 0.13 1.01
C GLY A 55 15.24 0.80 0.25
N ALA A 56 15.56 1.83 -0.53
CA ALA A 56 14.56 2.63 -1.27
C ALA A 56 13.76 1.85 -2.33
N ALA A 57 14.26 0.67 -2.74
CA ALA A 57 13.59 -0.22 -3.70
C ALA A 57 12.87 -1.41 -3.03
N ALA A 58 12.82 -1.45 -1.70
CA ALA A 58 12.12 -2.50 -0.97
C ALA A 58 10.61 -2.44 -1.27
N PRO A 59 9.98 -3.58 -1.60
CA PRO A 59 8.56 -3.61 -1.92
C PRO A 59 7.72 -3.30 -0.68
N MET A 60 6.66 -2.50 -0.86
CA MET A 60 5.68 -2.21 0.21
C MET A 60 4.46 -3.15 0.18
N LYS A 61 4.58 -4.32 -0.45
CA LYS A 61 3.50 -5.32 -0.55
C LYS A 61 3.08 -5.90 0.79
N ASP A 62 4.01 -5.98 1.74
CA ASP A 62 3.77 -6.50 3.08
C ASP A 62 2.83 -5.59 3.89
N ILE A 63 2.59 -4.37 3.45
CA ILE A 63 1.61 -3.44 4.02
C ILE A 63 0.44 -3.35 3.05
N GLU A 64 -0.61 -4.13 3.28
CA GLU A 64 -1.80 -4.17 2.43
C GLU A 64 -2.89 -3.25 2.98
N ILE A 65 -3.55 -2.49 2.09
CA ILE A 65 -4.62 -1.57 2.45
C ILE A 65 -5.88 -1.89 1.64
N LEU A 66 -6.84 -2.52 2.31
CA LEU A 66 -8.15 -2.90 1.77
C LEU A 66 -9.26 -2.43 2.69
N PRO A 67 -10.44 -2.09 2.16
CA PRO A 67 -11.57 -1.79 3.01
C PRO A 67 -12.08 -3.06 3.70
N ASN A 68 -12.59 -2.89 4.92
CA ASN A 68 -13.36 -3.91 5.62
C ASN A 68 -14.79 -4.02 5.03
N GLU A 69 -15.61 -4.88 5.63
CA GLU A 69 -17.01 -5.10 5.21
C GLU A 69 -17.86 -3.81 5.22
N ALA A 70 -17.51 -2.82 6.05
CA ALA A 70 -18.17 -1.53 6.13
C ALA A 70 -17.60 -0.49 5.14
N GLY A 71 -16.64 -0.86 4.29
CA GLY A 71 -15.99 0.03 3.33
C GLY A 71 -14.85 0.88 3.93
N VAL A 72 -14.49 0.66 5.19
CA VAL A 72 -13.47 1.46 5.90
C VAL A 72 -12.07 0.90 5.59
N PRO A 73 -11.13 1.71 5.06
CA PRO A 73 -9.77 1.28 4.80
C PRO A 73 -9.11 0.72 6.07
N THR A 74 -8.62 -0.51 5.97
CA THR A 74 -7.97 -1.25 7.05
C THR A 74 -6.59 -1.71 6.58
N VAL A 75 -5.62 -1.73 7.49
CA VAL A 75 -4.25 -2.16 7.23
C VAL A 75 -4.09 -3.62 7.62
N ALA A 76 -3.64 -4.45 6.68
CA ALA A 76 -3.22 -5.82 6.91
C ALA A 76 -1.70 -5.92 6.72
N LEU A 77 -1.00 -6.39 7.75
CA LEU A 77 0.45 -6.58 7.72
C LEU A 77 0.78 -8.05 7.45
N HIS A 78 1.70 -8.26 6.52
CA HIS A 78 2.20 -9.56 6.09
C HIS A 78 3.72 -9.64 6.28
N GLY A 79 4.29 -10.84 6.13
CA GLY A 79 5.74 -11.04 6.05
C GLY A 79 6.54 -10.32 7.13
N ASP A 80 7.50 -9.51 6.70
CA ASP A 80 8.40 -8.77 7.57
C ASP A 80 7.69 -7.63 8.32
N ALA A 81 6.72 -6.97 7.67
CA ALA A 81 5.96 -5.90 8.31
C ALA A 81 5.10 -6.42 9.47
N LYS A 82 4.61 -7.65 9.37
CA LYS A 82 3.90 -8.32 10.46
C LYS A 82 4.83 -8.66 11.62
N ALA A 83 6.01 -9.19 11.33
CA ALA A 83 7.01 -9.53 12.35
C ALA A 83 7.49 -8.28 13.12
N ALA A 84 7.56 -7.14 12.42
CA ALA A 84 7.90 -5.84 12.98
C ALA A 84 6.84 -5.23 13.92
N ALA A 85 5.58 -5.66 13.81
CA ALA A 85 4.46 -5.08 14.56
C ALA A 85 4.15 -5.81 15.88
N GLN A 86 4.96 -6.81 16.26
CA GLN A 86 4.82 -7.60 17.49
C GLN A 86 5.77 -7.10 18.58
#